data_AF-A0A147HU04-F1
#
_entry.id   AF-A0A147HU04-F1
#
_cell.length_a   1.000
_cell.length_b   1.000
_cell.length_c   1.000
_cell.angle_alpha   90.00
_cell.angle_beta   90.00
_cell.angle_gamma   90.00
#
_symmetry.space_group_name_H-M   'P 1'
#
loop_
_entity.id
_entity.type
_entity.pdbx_description
1 polymer ?
#
loop_
_entity_poly.entity_id
_entity_poly.type
_entity_poly.pdbx_seq_one_letter_code
_entity_poly.pdbx_strand_id
1 'polypeptide(L)'
;MDEDEGRLTKEEKAERSAMVTKDYQGIYPLYEVFYIDSIIYAAERCDDAFSRFDEAVATDGSHAAIFAMVQEALTHSAALSRFFWPPTKNKLCLARGENLRSAFAVDESSPLGQRKLRNALEHYDEYLDDFLLQDRVGNFFPSPIVDHHELADDALGNIFKLVDPDKGICVILGEKYEFDLIRDEVRRILELATTMDNGGSRLRPYRRTSGQC
;
A
#
# COMPACT_ATOMS: atom_id res chain seq x y z
N MET A 1 14.19 -32.47 26.49
CA MET A 1 14.59 -31.10 26.14
C MET A 1 13.42 -30.56 25.35
N ASP A 2 12.47 -29.97 26.08
CA ASP A 2 11.17 -29.57 25.54
C ASP A 2 11.32 -28.22 24.83
N GLU A 3 11.18 -28.20 23.50
CA GLU A 3 11.46 -27.03 22.65
C GLU A 3 10.32 -25.99 22.61
N ASP A 4 9.37 -25.99 23.56
CA ASP A 4 8.14 -25.17 23.47
C ASP A 4 7.86 -24.26 24.67
N GLU A 5 8.81 -24.09 25.59
CA GLU A 5 8.67 -23.15 26.73
C GLU A 5 8.70 -21.68 26.24
N GLY A 6 7.52 -21.14 25.94
CA GLY A 6 7.33 -19.71 25.66
C GLY A 6 6.40 -19.41 24.47
N ARG A 7 5.99 -20.41 23.70
CA ARG A 7 5.00 -20.22 22.64
C ARG A 7 3.60 -20.50 23.14
N LEU A 8 2.70 -19.56 22.90
CA LEU A 8 1.28 -19.74 23.18
C LEU A 8 0.73 -20.91 22.36
N THR A 9 -0.04 -21.76 23.02
CA THR A 9 -0.86 -22.78 22.38
C THR A 9 -1.88 -22.14 21.43
N LYS A 10 -2.46 -22.93 20.52
CA LYS A 10 -3.48 -22.44 19.59
C LYS A 10 -4.73 -21.92 20.33
N GLU A 11 -5.10 -22.58 21.43
CA GLU A 11 -6.26 -22.21 22.26
C GLU A 11 -6.00 -20.88 22.97
N GLU A 12 -4.85 -20.70 23.61
CA GLU A 12 -4.49 -19.42 24.25
C GLU A 12 -4.42 -18.27 23.24
N LYS A 13 -3.89 -18.51 22.03
CA LYS A 13 -3.90 -17.50 20.96
C LYS A 13 -5.32 -17.12 20.55
N ALA A 14 -6.23 -18.10 20.45
CA ALA A 14 -7.61 -17.86 20.09
C ALA A 14 -8.36 -17.07 21.19
N GLU A 15 -8.15 -17.42 22.46
CA GLU A 15 -8.74 -16.73 23.61
C GLU A 15 -8.25 -15.28 23.68
N ARG A 16 -6.93 -15.06 23.61
CA ARG A 16 -6.36 -13.71 23.60
C ARG A 16 -6.84 -12.89 22.41
N SER A 17 -6.93 -13.50 21.23
CA SER A 17 -7.45 -12.83 20.03
C SER A 17 -8.91 -12.42 20.20
N ALA A 18 -9.74 -13.28 20.81
CA ALA A 18 -11.16 -12.98 21.07
C ALA A 18 -11.31 -11.83 22.06
N MET A 19 -10.53 -11.82 23.14
CA MET A 19 -10.50 -10.72 24.12
C MET A 19 -10.06 -9.40 23.48
N VAL A 20 -8.94 -9.40 22.74
CA VAL A 20 -8.45 -8.19 22.06
C VAL A 20 -9.44 -7.65 21.04
N THR A 21 -10.10 -8.53 20.30
CA THR A 21 -11.14 -8.16 19.34
C THR A 21 -12.32 -7.48 20.04
N LYS A 22 -12.84 -8.10 21.11
CA LYS A 22 -14.07 -7.68 21.78
C LYS A 22 -13.87 -6.42 22.63
N ASP A 23 -12.82 -6.40 23.44
CA ASP A 23 -12.68 -5.40 24.50
C ASP A 23 -11.81 -4.21 24.06
N TYR A 24 -11.01 -4.39 22.99
CA TYR A 24 -10.02 -3.39 22.55
C TYR A 24 -10.06 -3.12 21.03
N GLN A 25 -11.16 -3.48 20.37
CA GLN A 25 -11.35 -3.19 18.93
C GLN A 25 -10.15 -3.66 18.07
N GLY A 26 -9.57 -4.80 18.43
CA GLY A 26 -8.50 -5.44 17.67
C GLY A 26 -7.08 -4.94 17.97
N ILE A 27 -6.88 -3.89 18.78
CA ILE A 27 -5.56 -3.40 19.19
C ILE A 27 -5.57 -3.14 20.70
N TYR A 28 -4.78 -3.91 21.45
CA TYR A 28 -4.59 -3.62 22.88
C TYR A 28 -3.89 -2.25 23.05
N PRO A 29 -4.35 -1.36 23.95
CA PRO A 29 -3.87 0.02 24.05
C PRO A 29 -2.36 0.21 24.14
N LEU A 30 -1.66 -0.68 24.87
CA LEU A 30 -0.20 -0.63 25.01
C LEU A 30 0.54 -0.98 23.71
N TYR A 31 -0.15 -1.56 22.73
CA TYR A 31 0.43 -1.97 21.45
C TYR A 31 0.13 -1.00 20.33
N GLU A 32 -0.68 0.05 20.57
CA GLU A 32 -0.94 1.11 19.59
C GLU A 32 0.37 1.74 19.07
N VAL A 33 1.36 1.90 19.95
CA VAL A 33 2.71 2.39 19.59
C VAL A 33 3.35 1.60 18.46
N PHE A 34 3.25 0.27 18.47
CA PHE A 34 3.86 -0.58 17.45
C PHE A 34 3.13 -0.47 16.10
N TYR A 35 1.82 -0.24 16.13
CA TYR A 35 1.06 0.00 14.90
C TYR A 35 1.36 1.37 14.32
N ILE A 36 1.44 2.41 15.15
CA ILE A 36 1.79 3.76 14.70
C ILE A 36 3.21 3.78 14.11
N ASP A 37 4.19 3.23 14.82
CA ASP A 37 5.58 3.13 14.35
C ASP A 37 5.67 2.37 13.00
N SER A 38 4.98 1.23 12.89
CA SER A 38 4.96 0.45 11.64
C SER A 38 4.29 1.19 10.48
N ILE A 39 3.24 1.96 10.76
CA ILE A 39 2.54 2.80 9.78
C ILE A 39 3.46 3.95 9.32
N ILE A 40 4.13 4.63 10.24
CA ILE A 40 5.13 5.67 9.94
C ILE A 40 6.19 5.08 9.02
N TYR A 41 6.81 3.97 9.42
CA TYR A 41 7.85 3.35 8.62
C TYR A 41 7.37 3.02 7.20
N ALA A 42 6.20 2.40 7.05
CA ALA A 42 5.66 2.06 5.74
C ALA A 42 5.34 3.30 4.89
N ALA A 43 4.80 4.35 5.50
CA ALA A 43 4.46 5.59 4.80
C ALA A 43 5.70 6.40 4.42
N GLU A 44 6.69 6.51 5.31
CA GLU A 44 7.98 7.17 5.03
C GLU A 44 8.72 6.48 3.88
N ARG A 45 8.85 5.14 3.90
CA ARG A 45 9.53 4.44 2.81
C ARG A 45 8.81 4.62 1.47
N CYS A 46 7.49 4.75 1.49
CA CYS A 46 6.70 5.07 0.30
C CYS A 46 7.00 6.50 -0.20
N ASP A 47 6.95 7.50 0.69
CA ASP A 47 7.22 8.90 0.34
C ASP A 47 8.67 9.15 -0.09
N ASP A 48 9.64 8.53 0.58
CA ASP A 48 11.06 8.54 0.21
C ASP A 48 11.28 7.93 -1.18
N ALA A 49 10.57 6.85 -1.51
CA ALA A 49 10.65 6.22 -2.84
C ALA A 49 10.01 7.09 -3.93
N PHE A 50 8.89 7.78 -3.64
CA PHE A 50 8.34 8.78 -4.56
C PHE A 50 9.28 9.97 -4.76
N SER A 51 9.96 10.43 -3.71
CA SER A 51 10.95 11.50 -3.81
C SER A 51 12.14 11.09 -4.70
N ARG A 52 12.63 9.84 -4.55
CA ARG A 52 13.66 9.28 -5.44
C ARG A 52 13.17 9.08 -6.87
N PHE A 53 11.89 8.73 -7.06
CA PHE A 53 11.28 8.68 -8.38
C PHE A 53 11.30 10.07 -9.04
N ASP A 54 10.88 11.10 -8.33
CA ASP A 54 10.88 12.48 -8.85
C ASP A 54 12.30 12.94 -9.21
N GLU A 55 13.30 12.63 -8.37
CA GLU A 55 14.71 12.92 -8.65
C GLU A 55 15.23 12.16 -9.88
N ALA A 56 14.90 10.86 -10.00
CA ALA A 56 15.29 10.05 -11.15
C ALA A 56 14.68 10.57 -12.45
N VAL A 57 13.43 11.04 -12.43
CA VAL A 57 12.80 11.68 -13.59
C VAL A 57 13.47 13.01 -13.91
N ALA A 58 13.72 13.86 -12.91
CA ALA A 58 14.33 15.18 -13.11
C ALA A 58 15.77 15.11 -13.63
N THR A 59 16.48 14.02 -13.36
CA THR A 59 17.86 13.79 -13.79
C THR A 59 17.98 12.95 -15.06
N ASP A 60 16.85 12.65 -15.73
CA ASP A 60 16.79 11.78 -16.91
C ASP A 60 17.45 10.41 -16.66
N GLY A 61 17.13 9.81 -15.52
CA GLY A 61 17.59 8.49 -15.13
C GLY A 61 17.11 7.42 -16.12
N SER A 62 17.80 6.27 -16.14
CA SER A 62 17.38 5.17 -17.01
C SER A 62 15.93 4.75 -16.72
N HIS A 63 15.19 4.33 -17.76
CA HIS A 63 13.80 3.89 -17.59
C HIS A 63 13.63 2.80 -16.53
N ALA A 64 14.59 1.87 -16.45
CA ALA A 64 14.59 0.82 -15.45
C ALA A 64 14.74 1.36 -14.02
N ALA A 65 15.60 2.37 -13.81
CA ALA A 65 15.78 3.00 -12.52
C ALA A 65 14.53 3.81 -12.10
N ILE A 66 13.98 4.62 -13.01
CA ILE A 66 12.75 5.37 -12.77
C ILE A 66 11.60 4.42 -12.40
N PHE A 67 11.37 3.38 -13.21
CA PHE A 67 10.31 2.42 -12.93
C PHE A 67 10.53 1.66 -11.61
N ALA A 68 11.78 1.31 -11.28
CA ALA A 68 12.09 0.66 -10.02
C ALA A 68 11.70 1.52 -8.80
N MET A 69 11.93 2.84 -8.85
CA MET A 69 11.57 3.74 -7.75
C MET A 69 10.05 3.87 -7.57
N VAL A 70 9.27 4.02 -8.65
CA VAL A 70 7.80 4.05 -8.53
C VAL A 70 7.26 2.69 -8.10
N GLN A 71 7.83 1.58 -8.58
CA GLN A 71 7.44 0.24 -8.14
C GLN A 71 7.71 0.04 -6.64
N GLU A 72 8.86 0.51 -6.14
CA GLU A 72 9.18 0.51 -4.72
C GLU A 72 8.18 1.34 -3.90
N ALA A 73 7.87 2.56 -4.35
CA ALA A 73 6.88 3.42 -3.71
C ALA A 73 5.51 2.74 -3.63
N LEU A 74 5.03 2.19 -4.75
CA LEU A 74 3.74 1.50 -4.81
C LEU A 74 3.71 0.23 -3.97
N THR A 75 4.84 -0.48 -3.85
CA THR A 75 4.96 -1.67 -2.98
C THR A 75 4.85 -1.28 -1.50
N HIS A 76 5.47 -0.18 -1.08
CA HIS A 76 5.31 0.34 0.28
C HIS A 76 3.89 0.88 0.52
N SER A 77 3.26 1.51 -0.47
CA SER A 77 1.84 1.91 -0.38
C SER A 77 0.90 0.71 -0.19
N ALA A 78 1.18 -0.41 -0.86
CA ALA A 78 0.46 -1.66 -0.70
C ALA A 78 0.67 -2.27 0.69
N ALA A 79 1.89 -2.17 1.24
CA ALA A 79 2.16 -2.57 2.62
C ALA A 79 1.39 -1.72 3.63
N LEU A 80 1.37 -0.40 3.44
CA LEU A 80 0.60 0.54 4.24
C LEU A 80 -0.91 0.21 4.17
N SER A 81 -1.44 -0.03 2.98
CA SER A 81 -2.84 -0.40 2.74
C SER A 81 -3.27 -1.64 3.56
N ARG A 82 -2.39 -2.64 3.75
CA ARG A 82 -2.73 -3.87 4.50
C ARG A 82 -3.01 -3.65 5.99
N PHE A 83 -2.55 -2.54 6.58
CA PHE A 83 -2.96 -2.16 7.93
C PHE A 83 -4.45 -1.82 7.99
N PHE A 84 -4.93 -1.06 6.99
CA PHE A 84 -6.31 -0.58 6.88
C PHE A 84 -7.24 -1.64 6.28
N TRP A 85 -6.81 -2.39 5.27
CA TRP A 85 -7.56 -3.49 4.64
C TRP A 85 -6.80 -4.81 4.74
N PRO A 86 -6.93 -5.52 5.87
CA PRO A 86 -6.21 -6.77 6.08
C PRO A 86 -6.59 -7.83 5.03
N PRO A 87 -5.61 -8.59 4.49
CA PRO A 87 -5.88 -9.68 3.56
C PRO A 87 -6.63 -10.81 4.28
N THR A 88 -6.16 -11.20 5.47
CA THR A 88 -6.81 -12.22 6.31
C THR A 88 -8.09 -11.69 6.93
N LYS A 89 -9.18 -12.44 6.78
CA LYS A 89 -10.52 -12.07 7.26
C LYS A 89 -10.90 -12.67 8.61
N ASN A 90 -9.91 -12.93 9.48
CA ASN A 90 -10.21 -13.31 10.86
C ASN A 90 -10.70 -12.09 11.66
N LYS A 91 -11.49 -12.34 12.73
CA LYS A 91 -12.16 -11.29 13.51
C LYS A 91 -11.19 -10.24 14.07
N LEU A 92 -10.04 -10.68 14.57
CA LEU A 92 -9.01 -9.78 15.11
C LEU A 92 -8.47 -8.82 14.05
N CYS A 93 -8.13 -9.35 12.87
CA CYS A 93 -7.61 -8.54 11.78
C CYS A 93 -8.65 -7.54 11.29
N LEU A 94 -9.91 -7.97 11.12
CA LEU A 94 -11.00 -7.10 10.69
C LEU A 94 -11.23 -5.95 11.69
N ALA A 95 -11.33 -6.25 12.98
CA ALA A 95 -11.50 -5.25 14.03
C ALA A 95 -10.32 -4.26 14.08
N ARG A 96 -9.08 -4.75 13.96
CA ARG A 96 -7.89 -3.89 13.85
C ARG A 96 -8.00 -2.95 12.66
N GLY A 97 -8.33 -3.47 11.48
CA GLY A 97 -8.45 -2.67 10.26
C GLY A 97 -9.52 -1.59 10.39
N GLU A 98 -10.68 -1.91 10.97
CA GLU A 98 -11.75 -0.96 11.27
C GLU A 98 -11.33 0.14 12.25
N ASN A 99 -10.62 -0.23 13.32
CA ASN A 99 -10.09 0.71 14.31
C ASN A 99 -9.09 1.69 13.64
N LEU A 100 -8.13 1.17 12.87
CA LEU A 100 -7.15 2.00 12.16
C LEU A 100 -7.81 2.89 11.10
N ARG A 101 -8.75 2.37 10.31
CA ARG A 101 -9.51 3.18 9.35
C ARG A 101 -10.26 4.33 10.03
N SER A 102 -10.84 4.08 11.21
CA SER A 102 -11.50 5.10 12.00
C SER A 102 -10.53 6.15 12.56
N ALA A 103 -9.37 5.71 13.07
CA ALA A 103 -8.36 6.61 13.64
C ALA A 103 -7.71 7.52 12.57
N PHE A 104 -7.51 7.00 11.35
CA PHE A 104 -6.88 7.72 10.24
C PHE A 104 -7.88 8.36 9.27
N ALA A 105 -9.19 8.24 9.52
CA ALA A 105 -10.27 8.67 8.63
C ALA A 105 -10.10 8.16 7.18
N VAL A 106 -9.75 6.89 7.06
CA VAL A 106 -9.59 6.19 5.78
C VAL A 106 -10.88 5.39 5.52
N ASP A 107 -11.60 5.72 4.46
CA ASP A 107 -12.81 5.00 4.04
C ASP A 107 -12.60 4.28 2.69
N GLU A 108 -13.65 3.62 2.19
CA GLU A 108 -13.60 2.84 0.95
C GLU A 108 -13.32 3.69 -0.32
N SER A 109 -13.41 5.02 -0.25
CA SER A 109 -13.02 5.93 -1.34
C SER A 109 -11.53 6.25 -1.36
N SER A 110 -10.79 5.88 -0.32
CA SER A 110 -9.35 6.13 -0.25
C SER A 110 -8.59 5.41 -1.38
N PRO A 111 -7.64 6.09 -2.04
CA PRO A 111 -6.87 5.51 -3.14
C PRO A 111 -5.97 4.33 -2.69
N LEU A 112 -5.64 4.24 -1.39
CA LEU A 112 -4.95 3.07 -0.83
C LEU A 112 -5.83 1.80 -0.80
N GLY A 113 -7.15 1.94 -0.97
CA GLY A 113 -8.09 0.83 -1.06
C GLY A 113 -8.03 0.06 -2.38
N GLN A 114 -7.25 0.52 -3.37
CA GLN A 114 -7.16 -0.06 -4.71
C GLN A 114 -6.51 -1.46 -4.71
N ARG A 115 -7.35 -2.50 -4.54
CA ARG A 115 -6.91 -3.90 -4.47
C ARG A 115 -6.24 -4.39 -5.76
N LYS A 116 -6.68 -3.91 -6.92
CA LYS A 116 -6.15 -4.34 -8.22
C LYS A 116 -4.65 -4.03 -8.33
N LEU A 117 -4.26 -2.79 -8.01
CA LEU A 117 -2.85 -2.37 -8.04
C LEU A 117 -1.99 -3.22 -7.11
N ARG A 118 -2.42 -3.40 -5.85
CA ARG A 118 -1.71 -4.25 -4.89
C ARG A 118 -1.51 -5.66 -5.45
N ASN A 119 -2.58 -6.27 -5.94
CA ASN A 119 -2.53 -7.64 -6.43
C ASN A 119 -1.62 -7.76 -7.67
N ALA A 120 -1.66 -6.77 -8.58
CA ALA A 120 -0.79 -6.73 -9.76
C ALA A 120 0.70 -6.63 -9.39
N LEU A 121 1.04 -5.98 -8.27
CA LEU A 121 2.42 -5.90 -7.77
C LEU A 121 2.84 -7.16 -7.00
N GLU A 122 1.97 -7.70 -6.14
CA GLU A 122 2.27 -8.84 -5.26
C GLU A 122 2.27 -10.18 -6.00
N HIS A 123 1.39 -10.33 -6.99
CA HIS A 123 1.20 -11.55 -7.79
C HIS A 123 1.57 -11.31 -9.26
N TYR A 124 2.59 -10.49 -9.51
CA TYR A 124 2.99 -10.12 -10.87
C TYR A 124 3.28 -11.34 -11.75
N ASP A 125 3.84 -12.41 -11.19
CA ASP A 125 4.11 -13.67 -11.87
C ASP A 125 2.82 -14.35 -12.38
N GLU A 126 1.79 -14.46 -11.55
CA GLU A 126 0.49 -15.01 -11.95
C GLU A 126 -0.18 -14.14 -13.04
N TYR A 127 -0.13 -12.81 -12.89
CA TYR A 127 -0.68 -11.89 -13.88
C TYR A 127 0.11 -11.94 -15.20
N LEU A 128 1.42 -12.19 -15.14
CA LEU A 128 2.25 -12.36 -16.32
C LEU A 128 1.88 -13.65 -17.07
N ASP A 129 1.65 -14.76 -16.36
CA ASP A 129 1.16 -16.00 -16.96
C ASP A 129 -0.18 -15.76 -17.68
N ASP A 130 -1.16 -15.14 -16.99
CA ASP A 130 -2.46 -14.81 -17.57
C ASP A 130 -2.34 -13.87 -18.78
N PHE A 131 -1.42 -12.90 -18.73
CA PHE A 131 -1.15 -11.98 -19.83
C PHE A 131 -0.59 -12.72 -21.06
N LEU A 132 0.31 -13.67 -20.86
CA LEU A 132 0.97 -14.43 -21.93
C LEU A 132 0.09 -15.57 -22.50
N LEU A 133 -0.91 -16.04 -21.76
CA LEU A 133 -1.86 -17.06 -22.23
C LEU A 133 -2.91 -16.52 -23.22
N GLN A 134 -3.04 -15.19 -23.34
CA GLN A 134 -3.96 -14.56 -24.29
C GLN A 134 -3.42 -14.64 -25.72
N ASP A 135 -4.32 -14.75 -26.72
CA ASP A 135 -3.98 -14.69 -28.15
C ASP A 135 -3.55 -13.27 -28.56
N ARG A 136 -2.36 -12.86 -28.11
CA ARG A 136 -1.76 -11.54 -28.35
C ARG A 136 -0.91 -11.55 -29.61
N VAL A 137 -1.03 -10.49 -30.39
CA VAL A 137 -0.26 -10.25 -31.62
C VAL A 137 0.53 -8.95 -31.50
N GLY A 138 1.53 -8.76 -32.36
CA GLY A 138 2.34 -7.55 -32.40
C GLY A 138 3.64 -7.67 -31.61
N ASN A 139 4.14 -6.53 -31.13
CA ASN A 139 5.44 -6.42 -30.49
C ASN A 139 5.32 -6.54 -28.97
N PHE A 140 6.32 -7.16 -28.34
CA PHE A 140 6.40 -7.31 -26.89
C PHE A 140 7.50 -6.43 -26.33
N PHE A 141 7.16 -5.65 -25.30
CA PHE A 141 8.06 -4.73 -24.64
C PHE A 141 8.21 -5.12 -23.16
N PRO A 142 9.13 -6.07 -22.86
CA PRO A 142 9.28 -6.62 -21.52
C PRO A 142 10.07 -5.70 -20.58
N SER A 143 10.88 -4.80 -21.12
CA SER A 143 11.67 -3.83 -20.36
C SER A 143 10.82 -2.62 -19.94
N PRO A 144 11.10 -1.99 -18.80
CA PRO A 144 10.39 -0.78 -18.38
C PRO A 144 10.51 0.37 -19.38
N ILE A 145 9.42 1.11 -19.55
CA ILE A 145 9.32 2.30 -20.40
C ILE A 145 8.95 3.52 -19.53
N VAL A 146 9.54 4.67 -19.82
CA VAL A 146 9.10 5.97 -19.32
C VAL A 146 8.62 6.76 -20.52
N ASP A 147 7.31 6.94 -20.65
CA ASP A 147 6.67 7.60 -21.79
C ASP A 147 5.19 7.88 -21.45
N HIS A 148 4.45 8.49 -22.38
CA HIS A 148 3.03 8.76 -22.22
C HIS A 148 2.22 7.47 -22.07
N HIS A 149 1.30 7.44 -21.11
CA HIS A 149 0.54 6.23 -20.76
C HIS A 149 -0.35 5.69 -21.89
N GLU A 150 -0.68 6.53 -22.88
CA GLU A 150 -1.46 6.15 -24.07
C GLU A 150 -0.74 5.14 -24.97
N LEU A 151 0.59 5.00 -24.85
CA LEU A 151 1.32 3.95 -25.57
C LEU A 151 0.81 2.54 -25.22
N ALA A 152 0.24 2.36 -24.02
CA ALA A 152 -0.37 1.11 -23.60
C ALA A 152 -1.75 0.84 -24.22
N ASP A 153 -2.36 1.80 -24.93
CA ASP A 153 -3.64 1.63 -25.61
C ASP A 153 -3.48 1.04 -27.02
N ASP A 154 -2.25 0.97 -27.55
CA ASP A 154 -1.99 0.33 -28.84
C ASP A 154 -2.17 -1.18 -28.75
N ALA A 155 -3.16 -1.71 -29.49
CA ALA A 155 -3.48 -3.13 -29.54
C ALA A 155 -2.32 -4.01 -30.05
N LEU A 156 -1.34 -3.44 -30.77
CA LEU A 156 -0.14 -4.14 -31.24
C LEU A 156 1.07 -3.97 -30.30
N GLY A 157 0.93 -3.14 -29.26
CA GLY A 157 1.95 -2.86 -28.25
C GLY A 157 1.71 -3.62 -26.95
N ASN A 158 2.39 -4.74 -26.75
CA ASN A 158 2.27 -5.56 -25.54
C ASN A 158 3.26 -5.06 -24.47
N ILE A 159 2.87 -4.02 -23.73
CA ILE A 159 3.71 -3.35 -22.71
C ILE A 159 3.57 -4.01 -21.34
N PHE A 160 4.71 -4.36 -20.74
CA PHE A 160 4.73 -5.01 -19.44
C PHE A 160 4.77 -4.01 -18.30
N LYS A 161 5.57 -2.95 -18.47
CA LYS A 161 5.87 -1.95 -17.45
C LYS A 161 6.06 -0.61 -18.13
N LEU A 162 5.20 0.35 -17.82
CA LEU A 162 5.36 1.73 -18.24
C LEU A 162 5.03 2.66 -17.08
N VAL A 163 5.72 3.79 -16.99
CA VAL A 163 5.33 4.89 -16.12
C VAL A 163 5.27 6.17 -16.93
N ASP A 164 4.18 6.91 -16.74
CA ASP A 164 3.98 8.27 -17.21
C ASP A 164 4.13 9.21 -16.00
N PRO A 165 5.29 9.85 -15.85
CA PRO A 165 5.54 10.75 -14.71
C PRO A 165 4.66 12.01 -14.75
N ASP A 166 4.30 12.49 -15.94
CA ASP A 166 3.55 13.74 -16.11
C ASP A 166 2.07 13.59 -15.71
N LYS A 167 1.52 12.38 -15.88
CA LYS A 167 0.13 12.05 -15.50
C LYS A 167 0.00 11.31 -14.18
N GLY A 168 1.11 10.89 -13.57
CA GLY A 168 1.06 10.08 -12.37
C GLY A 168 0.45 8.70 -12.60
N ILE A 169 0.71 8.08 -13.77
CA ILE A 169 0.13 6.80 -14.16
C ILE A 169 1.22 5.72 -14.28
N CYS A 170 0.99 4.58 -13.64
CA CYS A 170 1.78 3.37 -13.82
C CYS A 170 0.95 2.34 -14.60
N VAL A 171 1.59 1.70 -15.58
CA VAL A 171 1.02 0.60 -16.35
C VAL A 171 1.75 -0.69 -16.00
N ILE A 172 0.96 -1.70 -15.62
CA ILE A 172 1.45 -3.06 -15.36
C ILE A 172 0.64 -4.00 -16.25
N LEU A 173 1.33 -4.66 -17.18
CA LEU A 173 0.75 -5.64 -18.12
C LEU A 173 -0.49 -5.10 -18.87
N GLY A 174 -0.39 -3.84 -19.32
CA GLY A 174 -1.46 -3.13 -20.05
C GLY A 174 -2.52 -2.46 -19.17
N GLU A 175 -2.59 -2.78 -17.87
CA GLU A 175 -3.55 -2.15 -16.95
C GLU A 175 -2.98 -0.85 -16.36
N LYS A 176 -3.78 0.23 -16.37
CA LYS A 176 -3.41 1.57 -15.90
C LYS A 176 -3.80 1.78 -14.43
N TYR A 177 -2.91 2.41 -13.68
CA TYR A 177 -3.07 2.72 -12.27
C TYR A 177 -2.60 4.14 -11.97
N GLU A 178 -3.48 4.99 -11.47
CA GLU A 178 -3.14 6.33 -10.99
C GLU A 178 -2.46 6.23 -9.62
N PHE A 179 -1.30 6.89 -9.46
CA PHE A 179 -0.54 6.86 -8.22
C PHE A 179 -0.38 8.19 -7.51
N ASP A 180 -0.70 9.32 -8.14
CA ASP A 180 -0.61 10.63 -7.46
C ASP A 180 -1.55 10.73 -6.27
N LEU A 181 -2.80 10.26 -6.42
CA LEU A 181 -3.75 10.19 -5.32
C LEU A 181 -3.25 9.28 -4.19
N ILE A 182 -2.53 8.20 -4.54
CA ILE A 182 -1.90 7.32 -3.55
C ILE A 182 -0.82 8.06 -2.79
N ARG A 183 0.05 8.79 -3.49
CA ARG A 183 1.13 9.60 -2.90
C ARG A 183 0.58 10.63 -1.91
N ASP A 184 -0.46 11.36 -2.29
CA ASP A 184 -1.09 12.37 -1.42
C ASP A 184 -1.70 11.73 -0.16
N GLU A 185 -2.39 10.60 -0.31
CA GLU A 185 -2.99 9.88 0.81
C GLU A 185 -1.93 9.30 1.75
N VAL A 186 -0.81 8.81 1.23
CA VAL A 186 0.35 8.35 2.03
C VAL A 186 0.90 9.49 2.89
N ARG A 187 1.12 10.67 2.31
CA ARG A 187 1.61 11.85 3.04
C ARG A 187 0.64 12.27 4.14
N ARG A 188 -0.66 12.32 3.85
CA ARG A 188 -1.70 12.60 4.85
C ARG A 188 -1.66 11.61 6.02
N ILE A 189 -1.52 10.31 5.73
CA ILE A 189 -1.42 9.27 6.75
C ILE A 189 -0.13 9.41 7.56
N LEU A 190 0.99 9.71 6.91
CA LEU A 190 2.26 9.96 7.58
C LEU A 190 2.15 11.12 8.58
N GLU A 191 1.62 12.27 8.14
CA GLU A 191 1.41 13.44 9.01
C GLU A 191 0.54 13.12 10.23
N LEU A 192 -0.55 12.38 10.04
CA LEU A 192 -1.42 11.94 11.13
C LEU A 192 -0.70 10.98 12.07
N ALA A 193 0.04 9.99 11.54
CA ALA A 193 0.77 9.02 12.34
C ALA A 193 1.86 9.70 13.19
N THR A 194 2.64 10.60 12.60
CA THR A 194 3.65 11.40 13.30
C THR A 194 3.02 12.28 14.39
N THR A 195 1.84 12.84 14.14
CA THR A 195 1.09 13.60 15.17
C THR A 195 0.66 12.69 16.33
N MET A 196 0.20 11.47 16.05
CA MET A 196 -0.17 10.50 17.09
C MET A 196 1.05 10.04 17.89
N ASP A 197 2.18 9.83 17.23
CA ASP A 197 3.43 9.43 17.87
C ASP A 197 3.96 10.51 18.83
N ASN A 198 4.11 11.74 18.34
CA ASN A 198 4.44 12.91 19.17
C ASN A 198 3.43 13.16 20.30
N GLY A 199 2.20 12.67 20.14
CA GLY A 199 1.10 12.76 21.09
C GLY A 199 1.03 11.63 22.13
N GLY A 200 2.11 10.85 22.29
CA GLY A 200 2.21 9.72 23.22
C GLY A 200 1.92 8.36 22.59
N SER A 201 2.06 8.25 21.26
CA SER A 201 1.84 7.04 20.47
C SER A 201 0.50 6.35 20.74
N ARG A 202 -0.57 7.16 20.79
CA ARG A 202 -1.95 6.70 20.98
C ARG A 202 -2.81 7.02 19.76
N LEU A 203 -3.61 6.04 19.34
CA LEU A 203 -4.65 6.24 18.34
C LEU A 203 -5.68 7.23 18.89
N ARG A 204 -5.95 8.28 18.13
CA ARG A 204 -6.99 9.26 18.45
C ARG A 204 -8.10 9.14 17.42
N PRO A 205 -9.37 9.06 17.82
CA PRO A 205 -10.47 9.15 16.87
C PRO A 205 -10.35 10.46 16.10
N TYR A 206 -10.34 10.40 14.77
CA TYR A 206 -10.26 11.59 13.94
C TYR A 206 -11.45 12.50 14.21
N ARG A 207 -11.21 13.68 14.78
CA ARG A 207 -12.22 14.74 14.91
C ARG A 207 -12.04 15.68 13.73
N ARG A 208 -12.97 15.69 12.78
CA ARG A 208 -13.07 16.81 11.82
C ARG A 208 -13.16 18.08 12.65
N THR A 209 -12.17 18.96 12.53
CA THR A 209 -12.25 20.30 13.11
C THR A 209 -13.44 20.99 12.43
N SER A 210 -14.51 21.16 13.17
CA SER A 210 -15.60 22.06 12.81
C SER A 210 -15.03 23.49 12.76
N GLY A 211 -14.66 23.96 11.59
CA GLY A 211 -14.08 25.30 11.46
C GLY A 211 -13.65 25.67 10.05
N GLN A 212 -14.61 25.82 9.14
CA GLN A 212 -14.64 26.87 8.12
C GLN A 212 -16.11 27.02 7.69
N CYS A 213 -16.78 27.99 8.31
CA CYS A 213 -17.92 28.72 7.75
C CYS A 213 -17.39 30.06 7.26
#